data_AF-A0AA35T7H1-F1
#
_entry.id   AF-A0AA35T7H1-F1
#
_cell.length_a   1.000
_cell.length_b   1.000
_cell.length_c   1.000
_cell.angle_alpha   90.00
_cell.angle_beta   90.00
_cell.angle_gamma   90.00
#
_symmetry.space_group_name_H-M   'P 1'
#
loop_
_entity.id
_entity.type
_entity.pdbx_description
1 polymer ?
#
loop_
_entity_poly.entity_id
_entity_poly.type
_entity_poly.pdbx_seq_one_letter_code
_entity_poly.pdbx_strand_id
1 'polypeptide(L)'
;MVAISGIKSPMFKRDGDKDKRDSQREREKGELGKEKREMSDEGAEPFAEMARFFTESRLLQQDVKLLIEGVSYQLVIASIIHPMGNIAERLLREGFARCVDWSIAMVSKDKERLRAAEKTAKQQQIRIWKGYKPATIATLPQGSLVFSGKVIEVVNGDSLLIKRGEQQLQKIWFSSLRPPRYYFTVGLQIKHRRK
;
A
#
# COMPACT_ATOMS: atom_id res chain seq x y z
N MET A 1 -8.34 8.71 17.10
CA MET A 1 -8.39 7.98 15.81
C MET A 1 -7.54 6.73 15.97
N VAL A 2 -8.16 5.57 16.26
CA VAL A 2 -7.42 4.31 16.47
C VAL A 2 -7.26 3.64 15.11
N ALA A 3 -6.03 3.56 14.61
CA ALA A 3 -5.73 2.82 13.40
C ALA A 3 -5.60 1.34 13.73
N ILE A 4 -6.21 0.49 12.91
CA ILE A 4 -6.06 -0.96 13.01
C ILE A 4 -4.63 -1.30 12.55
N SER A 5 -3.86 -1.96 13.41
CA SER A 5 -2.52 -2.45 13.06
C SER A 5 -2.56 -3.31 11.81
N GLY A 6 -1.68 -3.02 10.85
CA GLY A 6 -1.27 -4.00 9.85
C GLY A 6 -2.16 -4.19 8.64
N ILE A 7 -3.25 -3.43 8.50
CA ILE A 7 -4.08 -3.39 7.29
C ILE A 7 -4.11 -1.93 6.82
N LYS A 8 -3.47 -1.65 5.68
CA LYS A 8 -3.49 -0.32 5.08
C LYS A 8 -4.86 -0.09 4.45
N SER A 9 -5.75 0.61 5.14
CA SER A 9 -7.00 1.11 4.56
C SER A 9 -6.74 2.41 3.79
N PRO A 10 -7.36 2.60 2.61
CA PRO A 10 -7.25 3.86 1.86
C PRO A 10 -7.92 5.01 2.63
N MET A 11 -7.25 6.16 2.70
CA MET A 11 -7.78 7.40 3.31
C MET A 11 -8.74 8.09 2.35
N PHE A 12 -9.97 8.34 2.79
CA PHE A 12 -10.97 9.13 2.06
C PHE A 12 -10.96 10.59 2.54
N LYS A 13 -10.91 11.56 1.61
CA LYS A 13 -11.13 12.99 1.91
C LYS A 13 -12.63 13.24 1.99
N ARG A 14 -13.08 13.93 3.05
CA ARG A 14 -14.49 14.27 3.25
C ARG A 14 -14.85 15.43 2.33
N ASP A 15 -15.74 15.19 1.36
CA ASP A 15 -16.26 16.19 0.44
C ASP A 15 -17.20 17.15 1.17
N GLY A 16 -16.91 18.44 1.09
CA GLY A 16 -17.76 19.46 1.68
C GLY A 16 -17.16 20.85 1.59
N ASP A 17 -16.77 21.30 0.40
CA ASP A 17 -16.77 22.74 0.05
C ASP A 17 -16.52 22.98 -1.45
N LYS A 18 -17.44 22.55 -2.32
CA LYS A 18 -17.45 22.96 -3.74
C LYS A 18 -18.88 23.02 -4.27
N ASP A 19 -19.63 24.01 -3.83
CA ASP A 19 -20.85 24.41 -4.53
C ASP A 19 -20.79 25.91 -4.79
N LYS A 20 -20.96 26.26 -6.08
CA LYS A 20 -21.45 27.55 -6.66
C LYS A 20 -20.67 28.12 -7.86
N ARG A 21 -19.67 27.45 -8.44
CA ARG A 21 -19.00 27.95 -9.68
C ARG A 21 -19.13 27.08 -10.94
N ASP A 22 -19.78 25.91 -10.83
CA ASP A 22 -19.78 24.92 -11.90
C ASP A 22 -21.01 24.97 -12.82
N SER A 23 -22.08 25.66 -12.43
CA SER A 23 -23.33 25.76 -13.21
C SER A 23 -23.26 26.63 -14.48
N GLN A 24 -22.10 27.22 -14.81
CA GLN A 24 -21.91 28.02 -16.04
C GLN A 24 -20.93 27.42 -17.06
N ARG A 25 -20.22 26.31 -16.74
CA ARG A 25 -19.30 25.66 -17.70
C ARG A 25 -19.89 24.44 -18.41
N GLU A 26 -21.10 24.02 -18.06
CA GLU A 26 -21.76 22.84 -18.62
C GLU A 26 -22.42 23.06 -20.00
N ARG A 27 -22.42 24.29 -20.54
CA ARG A 27 -23.09 24.59 -21.83
C ARG A 27 -22.18 24.54 -23.07
N GLU A 28 -20.85 24.48 -22.93
CA GLU A 28 -19.92 24.60 -24.08
C GLU A 28 -19.06 23.36 -24.37
N LYS A 29 -19.30 22.22 -23.72
CA LYS A 29 -18.56 20.98 -23.99
C LYS A 29 -19.41 19.83 -24.53
N GLY A 30 -20.54 20.17 -25.15
CA GLY A 30 -21.18 19.27 -26.11
C GLY A 30 -20.36 19.28 -27.42
N GLU A 31 -20.05 18.09 -27.92
CA GLU A 31 -19.58 17.82 -29.28
C GLU A 31 -18.08 18.01 -29.59
N LEU A 32 -17.25 17.09 -29.10
CA LEU A 32 -16.29 16.39 -29.97
C LEU A 32 -15.78 15.09 -29.32
N GLY A 33 -15.97 13.97 -30.02
CA GLY A 33 -15.17 12.75 -29.83
C GLY A 33 -15.72 11.72 -28.84
N LYS A 34 -16.50 10.78 -29.37
CA LYS A 34 -16.68 9.44 -28.79
C LYS A 34 -15.33 8.75 -28.69
N GLU A 35 -14.73 8.80 -27.51
CA GLU A 35 -13.73 7.83 -27.07
C GLU A 35 -14.23 7.33 -25.72
N LYS A 36 -14.37 6.02 -25.56
CA LYS A 36 -14.71 5.39 -24.28
C LYS A 36 -13.62 5.79 -23.29
N ARG A 37 -13.85 6.88 -22.57
CA ARG A 37 -13.17 7.16 -21.31
C ARG A 37 -13.64 6.05 -20.38
N GLU A 38 -12.82 5.01 -20.29
CA GLU A 38 -12.74 4.26 -19.06
C GLU A 38 -12.56 5.30 -17.97
N MET A 39 -13.62 5.50 -17.20
CA MET A 39 -13.58 6.21 -15.95
C MET A 39 -12.69 5.36 -15.06
N SER A 40 -11.39 5.58 -15.13
CA SER A 40 -10.47 5.12 -14.11
C SER A 40 -10.93 5.80 -12.83
N ASP A 41 -11.60 5.03 -11.98
CA ASP A 41 -11.76 5.35 -10.59
C ASP A 41 -10.34 5.56 -10.02
N GLU A 42 -9.87 6.80 -10.05
CA GLU A 42 -8.66 7.24 -9.34
C GLU A 42 -8.84 7.20 -7.81
N GLY A 43 -9.92 6.58 -7.30
CA GLY A 43 -10.39 6.69 -5.92
C GLY A 43 -10.18 5.47 -5.01
N ALA A 44 -10.18 4.23 -5.50
CA ALA A 44 -10.13 3.06 -4.60
C ALA A 44 -9.38 1.85 -5.19
N GLU A 45 -8.52 1.22 -4.38
CA GLU A 45 -7.91 -0.06 -4.74
C GLU A 45 -9.00 -1.13 -4.98
N PRO A 46 -8.80 -2.10 -5.89
CA PRO A 46 -9.76 -3.17 -6.13
C PRO A 46 -10.17 -3.86 -4.82
N PHE A 47 -11.47 -4.12 -4.65
CA PHE A 47 -12.07 -4.73 -3.45
C PHE A 47 -12.08 -3.86 -2.17
N ALA A 48 -11.63 -2.60 -2.22
CA ALA A 48 -11.60 -1.73 -1.04
C ALA A 48 -13.00 -1.46 -0.44
N GLU A 49 -14.01 -1.20 -1.28
CA GLU A 49 -15.38 -0.95 -0.81
C GLU A 49 -15.99 -2.18 -0.13
N MET A 50 -15.81 -3.37 -0.73
CA MET A 50 -16.24 -4.63 -0.12
C MET A 50 -15.50 -4.93 1.18
N ALA A 51 -14.20 -4.61 1.27
CA ALA A 51 -13.42 -4.76 2.50
C ALA A 51 -13.96 -3.85 3.62
N ARG A 52 -14.31 -2.61 3.29
CA ARG A 52 -14.94 -1.67 4.23
C ARG A 52 -16.30 -2.18 4.69
N PHE A 53 -17.17 -2.59 3.77
CA PHE A 53 -18.48 -3.13 4.13
C PHE A 53 -18.34 -4.37 5.03
N PHE A 54 -17.34 -5.22 4.78
CA PHE A 54 -17.07 -6.41 5.58
C PHE A 54 -16.69 -6.09 7.03
N THR A 55 -15.84 -5.08 7.26
CA THR A 55 -15.50 -4.62 8.61
C THR A 55 -16.64 -3.86 9.27
N GLU A 56 -17.29 -2.96 8.53
CA GLU A 56 -18.37 -2.11 9.02
C GLU A 56 -19.55 -2.95 9.53
N SER A 57 -20.01 -3.92 8.74
CA SER A 57 -21.09 -4.84 9.13
C SER A 57 -20.80 -5.68 10.38
N ARG A 58 -19.52 -5.83 10.79
CA ARG A 58 -19.12 -6.68 11.92
C ARG A 58 -18.66 -5.92 13.14
N LEU A 59 -18.20 -4.69 12.99
CA LEU A 59 -17.58 -3.92 14.06
C LEU A 59 -18.37 -2.66 14.42
N LEU A 60 -19.22 -2.16 13.53
CA LEU A 60 -19.99 -0.96 13.80
C LEU A 60 -20.94 -1.20 14.98
N GLN A 61 -20.87 -0.32 15.99
CA GLN A 61 -21.65 -0.40 17.22
C GLN A 61 -21.47 -1.73 18.00
N GLN A 62 -20.33 -2.41 17.86
CA GLN A 62 -20.00 -3.61 18.63
C GLN A 62 -18.94 -3.32 19.69
N ASP A 63 -19.04 -4.02 20.82
CA ASP A 63 -18.02 -3.99 21.86
C ASP A 63 -16.80 -4.82 21.45
N VAL A 64 -15.63 -4.17 21.40
CA VAL A 64 -14.38 -4.79 20.97
C VAL A 64 -13.27 -4.56 21.99
N LYS A 65 -12.38 -5.55 22.13
CA LYS A 65 -11.15 -5.41 22.91
C LYS A 65 -10.01 -5.00 21.99
N LEU A 66 -9.29 -3.95 22.38
CA LEU A 66 -8.14 -3.44 21.64
C LEU A 66 -6.85 -3.85 22.37
N LEU A 67 -5.95 -4.51 21.65
CA LEU A 67 -4.59 -4.78 22.13
C LEU A 67 -3.63 -3.85 21.40
N ILE A 68 -3.05 -2.88 22.10
CA ILE A 68 -2.09 -1.95 21.50
C ILE A 68 -0.73 -2.66 21.38
N GLU A 69 -0.24 -2.79 20.15
CA GLU A 69 1.02 -3.47 19.81
C GLU A 69 2.18 -2.48 19.67
N GLY A 70 1.88 -1.24 19.28
CA GLY A 70 2.89 -0.20 19.15
C GLY A 70 2.33 1.14 18.66
N VAL A 71 3.22 2.10 18.54
CA VAL A 71 2.93 3.42 17.97
C VAL A 71 4.06 3.76 17.00
N SER A 72 3.71 4.19 15.79
CA SER A 72 4.66 4.68 14.79
C SER A 72 4.25 6.08 14.37
N TYR A 73 5.09 7.07 14.65
CA TYR A 73 4.76 8.49 14.50
C TYR A 73 3.45 8.82 15.24
N GLN A 74 2.36 9.12 14.51
CA GLN A 74 1.02 9.37 15.06
C GLN A 74 0.04 8.20 14.83
N LEU A 75 0.51 7.05 14.35
CA LEU A 75 -0.32 5.87 14.09
C LEU A 75 -0.22 4.88 15.25
N VAL A 76 -1.34 4.69 15.94
CA VAL A 76 -1.51 3.59 16.91
C VAL A 76 -1.72 2.29 16.13
N ILE A 77 -0.96 1.27 16.48
CA ILE A 77 -0.97 -0.04 15.86
C ILE A 77 -1.61 -0.98 16.88
N ALA A 78 -2.86 -1.38 16.64
CA ALA A 78 -3.59 -2.28 17.54
C ALA A 78 -4.23 -3.50 16.85
N SER A 79 -4.30 -4.62 17.57
CA SER A 79 -5.09 -5.79 17.23
C SER A 79 -6.53 -5.63 17.77
N ILE A 80 -7.53 -5.82 16.91
CA ILE A 80 -8.96 -5.74 17.30
C ILE A 80 -9.51 -7.14 17.53
N ILE A 81 -9.90 -7.40 18.77
CA ILE A 81 -10.45 -8.67 19.22
C ILE A 81 -11.96 -8.50 19.44
N HIS A 82 -12.74 -9.06 18.52
CA HIS A 82 -14.19 -9.20 18.65
C HIS A 82 -14.50 -10.50 19.42
N PRO A 83 -15.66 -10.63 20.12
CA PRO A 83 -16.04 -11.89 20.77
C PRO A 83 -16.02 -13.12 19.85
N MET A 84 -16.28 -12.91 18.56
CA MET A 84 -16.20 -13.95 17.52
C MET A 84 -14.80 -14.16 16.90
N GLY A 85 -13.75 -13.57 17.48
CA GLY A 85 -12.36 -13.70 17.07
C GLY A 85 -11.71 -12.42 16.54
N ASN A 86 -10.45 -12.54 16.12
CA ASN A 86 -9.69 -11.41 15.56
C ASN A 86 -10.20 -11.06 14.15
N ILE A 87 -10.62 -9.81 13.95
CA ILE A 87 -11.16 -9.37 12.66
C ILE A 87 -10.10 -9.39 11.55
N ALA A 88 -8.83 -9.16 11.90
CA ALA A 88 -7.72 -9.16 10.93
C ALA A 88 -7.54 -10.54 10.29
N GLU A 89 -7.71 -11.61 11.07
CA GLU A 89 -7.66 -12.98 10.54
C GLU A 89 -8.76 -13.22 9.51
N ARG A 90 -9.99 -12.75 9.77
CA ARG A 90 -11.12 -12.89 8.83
C ARG A 90 -10.89 -12.09 7.55
N LEU A 91 -10.37 -10.86 7.65
CA LEU A 91 -10.03 -10.05 6.49
C LEU A 91 -8.95 -10.70 5.61
N LEU A 92 -7.93 -11.28 6.24
CA LEU A 92 -6.86 -11.99 5.54
C LEU A 92 -7.37 -13.28 4.89
N ARG A 93 -8.18 -14.07 5.60
CA ARG A 93 -8.76 -15.33 5.11
C ARG A 93 -9.67 -15.10 3.91
N GLU A 94 -10.44 -14.02 3.92
CA GLU A 94 -11.26 -13.61 2.78
C GLU A 94 -10.41 -12.93 1.68
N GLY A 95 -9.13 -12.63 1.89
CA GLY A 95 -8.31 -11.96 0.88
C GLY A 95 -8.74 -10.51 0.61
N PHE A 96 -9.32 -9.84 1.60
CA PHE A 96 -9.54 -8.39 1.59
C PHE A 96 -8.29 -7.62 2.06
N ALA A 97 -7.34 -8.30 2.69
CA ALA A 97 -6.12 -7.71 3.21
C ALA A 97 -4.90 -8.59 2.92
N ARG A 98 -3.70 -7.99 3.05
CA ARG A 98 -2.40 -8.65 3.02
C ARG A 98 -1.60 -8.33 4.27
N CYS A 99 -0.70 -9.22 4.67
CA CYS A 99 0.22 -8.94 5.75
C CYS A 99 1.29 -7.93 5.27
N VAL A 100 1.60 -6.93 6.08
CA VAL A 100 2.65 -5.96 5.77
C VAL A 100 3.83 -6.17 6.70
N ASP A 101 5.02 -6.36 6.14
CA ASP A 101 6.17 -6.86 6.89
C ASP A 101 6.65 -5.93 8.02
N TRP A 102 6.52 -4.61 7.85
CA TRP A 102 6.95 -3.65 8.88
C TRP A 102 6.07 -3.69 10.14
N SER A 103 4.78 -3.97 10.00
CA SER A 103 3.81 -3.95 11.10
C SER A 103 3.54 -5.33 11.69
N ILE A 104 3.58 -6.38 10.86
CA ILE A 104 3.41 -7.76 11.34
C ILE A 104 4.50 -8.16 12.33
N ALA A 105 5.69 -7.55 12.25
CA ALA A 105 6.76 -7.74 13.23
C ALA A 105 6.38 -7.26 14.63
N MET A 106 5.54 -6.22 14.73
CA MET A 106 5.12 -5.63 16.01
C MET A 106 3.98 -6.40 16.69
N VAL A 107 3.26 -7.25 15.95
CA VAL A 107 2.13 -8.01 16.50
C VAL A 107 2.60 -9.03 17.54
N SER A 108 2.11 -8.97 18.78
CA SER A 108 2.59 -9.84 19.86
C SER A 108 1.95 -11.22 19.84
N LYS A 109 0.70 -11.34 19.38
CA LYS A 109 -0.09 -12.58 19.41
C LYS A 109 -0.64 -12.94 18.03
N ASP A 110 -0.85 -14.23 17.78
CA ASP A 110 -1.51 -14.74 16.56
C ASP A 110 -0.82 -14.42 15.22
N LYS A 111 0.46 -14.03 15.23
CA LYS A 111 1.28 -13.81 14.01
C LYS A 111 1.17 -14.96 13.01
N GLU A 112 1.29 -16.19 13.50
CA GLU A 112 1.21 -17.40 12.68
C GLU A 112 -0.18 -17.59 12.08
N ARG A 113 -1.25 -17.31 12.85
CA ARG A 113 -2.63 -17.41 12.37
C ARG A 113 -2.91 -16.40 11.26
N LEU A 114 -2.42 -15.17 11.40
CA LEU A 114 -2.54 -14.14 10.36
C LEU A 114 -1.82 -14.57 9.07
N ARG A 115 -0.60 -15.10 9.18
CA ARG A 115 0.16 -15.62 8.02
C ARG A 115 -0.53 -16.84 7.38
N ALA A 116 -1.10 -17.74 8.19
CA ALA A 116 -1.85 -18.90 7.70
C ALA A 116 -3.14 -18.49 6.97
N ALA A 117 -3.86 -17.51 7.49
CA ALA A 117 -5.05 -16.93 6.85
C ALA A 117 -4.71 -16.31 5.49
N GLU A 118 -3.63 -15.51 5.43
CA GLU A 118 -3.13 -14.94 4.17
C GLU A 118 -2.73 -16.03 3.16
N LYS A 119 -2.04 -17.09 3.61
CA LYS A 119 -1.65 -18.22 2.77
C LYS A 119 -2.87 -18.93 2.17
N THR A 120 -3.92 -19.10 2.97
CA THR A 120 -5.18 -19.73 2.52
C THR A 120 -5.81 -18.91 1.39
N ALA A 121 -5.92 -17.58 1.57
CA ALA A 121 -6.47 -16.70 0.54
C ALA A 121 -5.63 -16.66 -0.75
N LYS A 122 -4.29 -16.71 -0.61
CA LYS A 122 -3.35 -16.83 -1.74
C LYS A 122 -3.55 -18.13 -2.53
N GLN A 123 -3.71 -19.26 -1.83
CA GLN A 123 -3.95 -20.57 -2.44
C GLN A 123 -5.28 -20.61 -3.20
N GLN A 124 -6.30 -19.97 -2.65
CA GLN A 124 -7.62 -19.90 -3.28
C GLN A 124 -7.70 -18.83 -4.38
N GLN A 125 -6.68 -17.98 -4.56
CA GLN A 125 -6.63 -16.90 -5.55
C GLN A 125 -7.88 -15.99 -5.48
N ILE A 126 -8.33 -15.66 -4.27
CA ILE A 126 -9.54 -14.87 -4.05
C ILE A 126 -9.26 -13.38 -3.92
N ARG A 127 -10.20 -12.56 -4.40
CA ARG A 127 -10.23 -11.09 -4.25
C ARG A 127 -8.89 -10.44 -4.64
N ILE A 128 -8.18 -9.79 -3.71
CA ILE A 128 -6.89 -9.13 -4.02
C ILE A 128 -5.81 -10.12 -4.49
N TRP A 129 -6.01 -11.42 -4.24
CA TRP A 129 -5.12 -12.50 -4.67
C TRP A 129 -5.53 -13.11 -6.02
N LYS A 130 -6.57 -12.62 -6.69
CA LYS A 130 -6.93 -13.06 -8.04
C LYS A 130 -5.80 -12.74 -9.02
N GLY A 131 -5.25 -13.77 -9.64
CA GLY A 131 -4.12 -13.61 -10.55
C GLY A 131 -2.82 -13.26 -9.84
N TYR A 132 -2.74 -13.50 -8.52
CA TYR A 132 -1.51 -13.34 -7.76
C TYR A 132 -0.47 -14.31 -8.29
N LYS A 133 0.44 -13.77 -9.08
CA LYS A 133 1.72 -14.42 -9.36
C LYS A 133 2.59 -14.12 -8.15
N PRO A 134 3.07 -15.13 -7.40
CA PRO A 134 4.12 -14.86 -6.44
C PRO A 134 5.17 -14.05 -7.18
N ALA A 135 5.63 -12.95 -6.58
CA ALA A 135 6.83 -12.31 -7.06
C ALA A 135 7.85 -13.42 -7.04
N THR A 136 8.08 -14.03 -8.20
CA THR A 136 9.24 -14.85 -8.43
C THR A 136 10.31 -13.87 -8.04
N ILE A 137 10.94 -14.08 -6.88
CA ILE A 137 12.39 -13.92 -6.80
C ILE A 137 12.78 -14.62 -8.08
N ALA A 138 13.02 -13.85 -9.16
CA ALA A 138 13.40 -14.42 -10.45
C ALA A 138 14.41 -15.44 -10.03
N THR A 139 14.07 -16.71 -10.20
CA THR A 139 14.77 -17.80 -9.55
C THR A 139 16.10 -17.73 -10.25
N LEU A 140 16.99 -16.94 -9.68
CA LEU A 140 18.34 -16.73 -10.14
C LEU A 140 18.80 -18.18 -10.16
N PRO A 141 19.04 -18.75 -11.35
CA PRO A 141 19.30 -20.18 -11.49
C PRO A 141 20.25 -20.55 -10.37
N GLN A 142 19.96 -21.63 -9.61
CA GLN A 142 20.46 -21.94 -8.27
C GLN A 142 21.99 -21.77 -8.00
N GLY A 143 22.80 -21.41 -8.99
CA GLY A 143 24.18 -20.91 -8.87
C GLY A 143 24.41 -19.38 -8.94
N SER A 144 23.41 -18.50 -9.01
CA SER A 144 23.64 -17.04 -9.12
C SER A 144 23.06 -16.20 -7.96
N LEU A 145 23.20 -16.67 -6.72
CA LEU A 145 23.00 -15.84 -5.52
C LEU A 145 24.03 -14.70 -5.43
N VAL A 146 25.17 -14.88 -6.09
CA VAL A 146 26.23 -13.89 -6.24
C VAL A 146 26.42 -13.67 -7.75
N PHE A 147 26.37 -12.41 -8.18
CA PHE A 147 26.74 -12.05 -9.54
C PHE A 147 27.57 -10.77 -9.52
N SER A 148 28.56 -10.71 -10.41
CA SER A 148 29.34 -9.49 -10.65
C SER A 148 28.67 -8.67 -11.75
N GLY A 149 28.63 -7.35 -11.57
CA GLY A 149 28.06 -6.43 -12.54
C GLY A 149 28.62 -5.03 -12.32
N LYS A 150 28.57 -4.21 -13.37
CA LYS A 150 29.03 -2.81 -13.30
C LYS A 150 27.87 -1.94 -12.84
N VAL A 151 28.08 -1.14 -11.79
CA VAL A 151 27.11 -0.10 -11.41
C VAL A 151 27.12 0.95 -12.51
N ILE A 152 25.97 1.17 -13.13
CA ILE A 152 25.80 2.17 -14.19
C ILE A 152 25.20 3.47 -13.66
N GLU A 153 24.37 3.39 -12.61
CA GLU A 153 23.71 4.54 -12.03
C GLU A 153 23.42 4.31 -10.54
N VAL A 154 23.59 5.36 -9.73
CA VAL A 154 23.10 5.43 -8.35
C VAL A 154 21.78 6.17 -8.38
N VAL A 155 20.64 5.46 -8.24
CA VAL A 155 19.31 6.06 -8.35
C VAL A 155 18.94 6.81 -7.07
N ASN A 156 19.21 6.19 -5.92
CA ASN A 156 19.04 6.77 -4.59
C ASN A 156 20.15 6.22 -3.68
N GLY A 157 20.25 6.74 -2.44
CA GLY A 157 21.21 6.20 -1.46
C GLY A 157 21.04 4.71 -1.11
N ASP A 158 19.90 4.10 -1.44
CA ASP A 158 19.57 2.68 -1.21
C ASP A 158 19.23 1.92 -2.49
N SER A 159 19.38 2.51 -3.67
CA SER A 159 19.07 1.80 -4.91
C SER A 159 20.04 2.13 -6.02
N LEU A 160 20.52 1.06 -6.66
CA LEU A 160 21.54 1.11 -7.71
C LEU A 160 21.00 0.42 -8.97
N LEU A 161 21.45 0.86 -10.12
CA LEU A 161 21.23 0.20 -11.40
C LEU A 161 22.53 -0.51 -11.80
N ILE A 162 22.48 -1.83 -11.92
CA ILE A 162 23.64 -2.68 -12.25
C ILE A 162 23.44 -3.29 -13.63
N LYS A 163 24.49 -3.23 -14.46
CA LYS A 163 24.56 -3.94 -15.73
C LYS A 163 25.18 -5.33 -15.54
N ARG A 164 24.40 -6.37 -15.86
CA ARG A 164 24.80 -7.78 -15.93
C ARG A 164 24.93 -8.17 -17.41
N GLY A 165 26.15 -8.47 -17.87
CA GLY A 165 26.39 -8.83 -19.28
C GLY A 165 26.12 -7.69 -20.27
N GLU A 166 25.94 -8.02 -21.56
CA GLU A 166 25.94 -7.01 -22.64
C GLU A 166 24.78 -6.01 -22.58
N GLN A 167 23.58 -6.40 -22.09
CA GLN A 167 22.41 -5.50 -22.10
C GLN A 167 21.41 -5.68 -20.94
N GLN A 168 21.68 -6.53 -19.94
CA GLN A 168 20.72 -6.70 -18.84
C GLN A 168 20.95 -5.67 -17.74
N LEU A 169 20.14 -4.61 -17.72
CA LEU A 169 20.12 -3.64 -16.63
C LEU A 169 19.15 -4.11 -15.55
N GLN A 170 19.61 -4.14 -14.31
CA GLN A 170 18.81 -4.55 -13.17
C GLN A 170 18.92 -3.51 -12.05
N LYS A 171 17.77 -2.99 -11.63
CA LYS A 171 17.69 -2.15 -10.43
C LYS A 171 17.71 -3.05 -9.20
N ILE A 172 18.61 -2.75 -8.27
CA ILE A 172 18.74 -3.44 -7.00
C ILE A 172 18.58 -2.46 -5.85
N TRP A 173 18.15 -2.98 -4.71
CA TRP A 173 18.05 -2.24 -3.46
C TRP A 173 18.98 -2.85 -2.44
N PHE A 174 19.51 -2.03 -1.54
CA PHE A 174 20.26 -2.54 -0.40
C PHE A 174 19.33 -3.33 0.52
N SER A 175 19.87 -4.40 1.11
CA SER A 175 19.18 -5.13 2.17
C SER A 175 19.06 -4.23 3.41
N SER A 176 17.83 -3.98 3.85
CA SER A 176 17.51 -3.32 5.12
C SER A 176 18.03 -1.89 5.31
N LEU A 177 18.49 -1.20 4.26
CA LEU A 177 18.89 0.21 4.34
C LEU A 177 17.76 1.14 3.90
N ARG A 178 17.65 2.26 4.62
CA ARG A 178 16.70 3.36 4.35
C ARG A 178 17.44 4.68 4.58
N PRO A 179 18.19 5.19 3.59
CA PRO A 179 18.87 6.47 3.68
C PRO A 179 17.85 7.60 3.78
N PRO A 180 18.25 8.75 4.36
CA PRO A 180 17.47 9.97 4.28
C PRO A 180 17.11 10.29 2.81
N ARG A 181 15.83 10.54 2.54
CA ARG A 181 15.39 10.93 1.20
C ARG A 181 15.76 12.39 0.96
N TYR A 182 16.51 12.65 -0.10
CA TYR A 182 16.70 14.02 -0.58
C TYR A 182 15.36 14.54 -1.11
N TYR A 183 14.75 15.49 -0.41
CA TYR A 183 13.70 16.30 -1.01
C TYR A 183 14.40 17.28 -1.94
N PHE A 184 14.30 17.07 -3.25
CA PHE A 184 14.61 18.13 -4.20
C PHE A 184 13.55 19.22 -4.02
N THR A 185 13.84 20.22 -3.19
CA THR A 185 12.99 21.40 -3.05
C THR A 185 13.06 22.17 -4.37
N VAL A 186 12.08 21.93 -5.25
CA VAL A 186 11.90 22.75 -6.44
C VAL A 186 11.50 24.16 -5.98
N GLY A 187 12.43 25.11 -6.08
CA GLY A 187 12.15 26.54 -6.20
C GLY A 187 11.56 27.26 -4.99
N LEU A 188 12.40 27.63 -4.02
CA LEU A 188 12.24 28.90 -3.31
C LEU A 188 13.42 29.79 -3.67
N GLN A 189 13.23 30.66 -4.67
CA GLN A 189 14.09 31.82 -4.87
C GLN A 189 14.11 32.63 -3.59
N ILE A 190 15.22 32.59 -2.85
CA ILE A 190 15.51 33.58 -1.81
C ILE A 190 15.86 34.87 -2.56
N LYS A 191 14.84 35.65 -2.89
CA LYS A 191 14.96 37.02 -3.37
C LYS A 191 15.65 37.82 -2.26
N HIS A 192 16.96 38.05 -2.40
CA HIS A 192 17.71 38.93 -1.52
C HIS A 192 17.07 40.32 -1.57
N ARG A 193 16.37 40.68 -0.50
CA ARG A 193 15.87 42.05 -0.28
C ARG A 193 17.02 42.83 0.35
N ARG A 194 17.55 43.79 -0.42
CA ARG A 194 18.57 44.76 -0.01
C ARG A 194 18.23 45.43 1.33
N LYS A 195 19.26 45.69 2.13
CA LYS A 195 19.48 47.01 2.73
C LYS A 195 20.85 47.49 2.26
#